data_AF-A0A1M4X7X0-F1
#
_entry.id   AF-A0A1M4X7X0-F1
#
_cell.length_a   1.000
_cell.length_b   1.000
_cell.length_c   1.000
_cell.angle_alpha   90.00
_cell.angle_beta   90.00
_cell.angle_gamma   90.00
#
_symmetry.space_group_name_H-M   'P 1'
#
loop_
_entity.id
_entity.type
_entity.pdbx_description
1 polymer ?
#
loop_
_entity_poly.entity_id
_entity_poly.type
_entity_poly.pdbx_seq_one_letter_code
_entity_poly.pdbx_strand_id
1 'polypeptide(L)'
;MLKISRGKKRLLNYLGKPYTVREIDLENCVYLDLKNGYDIEISGGKTIKSKFDIYVWETKEGCEIVEKHFDIKPDLAKVKELLDDIRGRYSNM
;
A
#
# COMPACT_ATOMS: atom_id res chain seq x y z
N MET A 1 -13.52 11.04 -11.44
CA MET A 1 -12.19 11.04 -10.77
C MET A 1 -12.32 10.27 -9.47
N LEU A 2 -11.58 9.18 -9.30
CA LEU A 2 -11.54 8.45 -8.02
C LEU A 2 -11.06 9.38 -6.91
N LYS A 3 -11.87 9.53 -5.84
CA LYS A 3 -11.58 10.48 -4.76
C LYS A 3 -10.71 9.79 -3.71
N ILE A 4 -9.40 9.86 -3.90
CA ILE A 4 -8.42 9.42 -2.89
C ILE A 4 -8.41 10.37 -1.69
N SER A 5 -8.24 9.82 -0.48
CA SER A 5 -8.21 10.60 0.76
C SER A 5 -6.95 11.47 0.88
N ARG A 6 -6.97 12.48 1.76
CA ARG A 6 -5.85 13.44 1.87
C ARG A 6 -4.54 12.77 2.33
N GLY A 7 -4.61 11.85 3.30
CA GLY A 7 -3.43 11.14 3.79
C GLY A 7 -2.83 10.24 2.73
N LYS A 8 -3.67 9.47 2.02
CA LYS A 8 -3.21 8.63 0.91
C LYS A 8 -2.68 9.43 -0.28
N LYS A 9 -3.32 10.54 -0.64
CA LYS A 9 -2.80 11.43 -1.70
C LYS A 9 -1.41 11.96 -1.34
N ARG A 10 -1.20 12.35 -0.08
CA ARG A 10 0.10 12.78 0.43
C ARG A 10 1.14 11.65 0.36
N LEU A 11 0.77 10.44 0.78
CA LEU A 11 1.65 9.26 0.70
C LEU A 11 2.00 8.93 -0.76
N LEU A 12 1.01 8.83 -1.64
CA LEU A 12 1.20 8.55 -3.07
C LEU A 12 2.14 9.56 -3.74
N ASN A 13 1.97 10.86 -3.45
CA ASN A 13 2.85 11.90 -3.98
C ASN A 13 4.29 11.76 -3.48
N TYR A 14 4.48 11.30 -2.24
CA TYR A 14 5.80 11.10 -1.65
C TYR A 14 6.50 9.86 -2.22
N LEU A 15 5.76 8.76 -2.40
CA LEU A 15 6.29 7.52 -2.95
C LEU A 15 6.56 7.62 -4.46
N GLY A 16 5.69 8.32 -5.19
CA GLY A 16 5.78 8.45 -6.64
C GLY A 16 5.56 7.12 -7.37
N LYS A 17 5.98 7.06 -8.64
CA LYS A 17 5.97 5.80 -9.40
C LYS A 17 6.94 4.80 -8.76
N PRO A 18 6.64 3.49 -8.75
CA PRO A 18 5.54 2.82 -9.47
C PRO A 18 4.18 2.76 -8.74
N TYR A 19 4.00 3.42 -7.60
CA TYR A 19 2.73 3.37 -6.87
C TYR A 19 1.59 4.05 -7.63
N THR A 20 0.40 3.48 -7.51
CA THR A 20 -0.83 3.93 -8.18
C THR A 20 -2.01 3.94 -7.20
N VAL A 21 -3.20 4.28 -7.70
CA VAL A 21 -4.46 4.16 -6.96
C VAL A 21 -5.24 2.97 -7.49
N ARG A 22 -5.71 2.09 -6.60
CA ARG A 22 -6.59 0.97 -6.93
C ARG A 22 -7.79 0.98 -5.98
N GLU A 23 -8.98 0.74 -6.52
CA GLU A 23 -10.19 0.55 -5.70
C GLU A 23 -10.24 -0.91 -5.22
N ILE A 24 -10.31 -1.09 -3.90
CA ILE A 24 -10.39 -2.39 -3.21
C ILE A 24 -11.40 -2.20 -2.08
N ASP A 25 -12.40 -3.09 -1.98
CA ASP A 25 -13.45 -3.04 -0.95
C ASP A 25 -14.12 -1.66 -0.79
N LEU A 26 -14.46 -1.02 -1.92
CA LEU A 26 -15.05 0.34 -1.99
C LEU A 26 -14.14 1.46 -1.47
N GLU A 27 -12.86 1.17 -1.25
CA GLU A 27 -11.84 2.09 -0.78
C GLU A 27 -10.78 2.33 -1.87
N ASN A 28 -10.47 3.60 -2.16
CA ASN A 28 -9.36 3.95 -3.06
C ASN A 28 -8.03 3.87 -2.30
N CYS A 29 -7.31 2.77 -2.45
CA CYS A 29 -6.03 2.46 -1.78
C CYS A 29 -4.82 2.94 -2.60
N VAL A 30 -3.71 3.20 -1.91
CA VAL A 30 -2.40 3.31 -2.59
C VAL A 30 -1.95 1.88 -2.85
N TYR A 31 -1.43 1.62 -4.04
CA TYR A 31 -1.26 0.25 -4.49
C TYR A 31 -0.01 0.09 -5.37
N LEU A 32 0.66 -1.05 -5.24
CA LEU A 32 1.82 -1.45 -6.03
C LEU A 32 1.68 -2.91 -6.47
N ASP A 33 1.70 -3.15 -7.77
CA ASP A 33 1.82 -4.47 -8.39
C ASP A 33 3.30 -4.80 -8.59
N LEU A 34 3.80 -5.86 -7.95
CA LEU A 34 5.21 -6.27 -8.04
C LEU A 34 5.53 -7.07 -9.31
N LYS A 35 4.53 -7.36 -10.15
CA LYS A 35 4.64 -8.08 -11.43
C LYS A 35 5.14 -9.52 -11.32
N ASN A 36 5.08 -10.10 -10.12
CA ASN A 36 5.48 -11.48 -9.86
C ASN A 36 4.41 -12.29 -9.12
N GLY A 37 3.16 -11.82 -9.09
CA GLY A 37 2.08 -12.49 -8.37
C GLY A 37 1.93 -12.05 -6.91
N TYR A 38 2.67 -11.02 -6.50
CA TYR A 38 2.46 -10.34 -5.23
C TYR A 38 2.13 -8.87 -5.46
N ASP A 39 1.22 -8.36 -4.64
CA ASP A 39 0.82 -6.96 -4.65
C ASP A 39 0.90 -6.36 -3.25
N ILE A 40 1.11 -5.04 -3.18
CA ILE A 40 1.07 -4.29 -1.94
C ILE A 40 -0.10 -3.32 -1.99
N GLU A 41 -0.99 -3.43 -1.01
CA GLU A 41 -2.07 -2.50 -0.75
C GLU A 41 -1.76 -1.65 0.49
N ILE A 42 -2.03 -0.34 0.42
CA ILE A 42 -2.04 0.56 1.57
C ILE A 42 -3.41 1.23 1.71
N SER A 43 -4.12 0.90 2.78
CA SER A 43 -5.45 1.42 3.12
C SER A 43 -5.39 2.45 4.27
N GLY A 44 -6.54 2.99 4.67
CA GLY A 44 -6.64 3.95 5.77
C GLY A 44 -6.34 5.39 5.35
N GLY A 45 -5.52 6.12 6.10
CA GLY A 45 -5.02 7.45 5.67
C GLY A 45 -6.11 8.50 5.36
N LYS A 46 -7.30 8.41 5.98
CA LYS A 46 -8.45 9.32 5.73
C LYS A 46 -8.05 10.79 5.81
N THR A 47 -7.22 11.13 6.79
CA THR A 47 -6.60 12.46 6.98
C THR A 47 -5.08 12.33 7.00
N ILE A 48 -4.35 13.46 6.97
CA ILE A 48 -2.88 13.47 7.08
C ILE A 48 -2.34 12.94 8.43
N LYS A 49 -3.20 12.83 9.45
CA LYS A 49 -2.88 12.30 10.78
C LYS A 49 -3.40 10.88 11.00
N SER A 50 -4.20 10.36 10.07
CA SER A 50 -4.74 9.00 10.17
C SER A 50 -3.64 7.98 9.89
N LYS A 51 -3.68 6.86 10.60
CA LYS A 51 -2.78 5.74 10.39
C LYS A 51 -3.06 5.02 9.07
N PHE A 52 -2.14 4.16 8.65
CA PHE A 52 -2.25 3.30 7.49
C PHE A 52 -2.22 1.84 7.92
N ASP A 53 -2.90 1.00 7.14
CA ASP A 53 -2.72 -0.45 7.18
C ASP A 53 -2.13 -0.89 5.84
N ILE A 54 -1.22 -1.86 5.88
CA ILE A 54 -0.51 -2.37 4.71
C ILE A 54 -0.76 -3.86 4.62
N TYR A 55 -1.12 -4.32 3.42
CA TYR A 55 -1.37 -5.72 3.12
C TYR A 55 -0.51 -6.16 1.95
N VAL A 56 0.04 -7.37 2.05
CA VAL A 56 0.67 -8.04 0.91
C VAL A 56 -0.27 -9.14 0.46
N TRP A 57 -0.65 -9.09 -0.81
CA TRP A 57 -1.52 -10.07 -1.44
C TRP A 57 -0.71 -11.02 -2.31
N GLU A 58 -0.98 -12.32 -2.23
CA GLU A 58 -0.57 -13.31 -3.22
C GLU A 58 -1.72 -13.51 -4.22
N THR A 59 -1.50 -13.16 -5.48
CA THR A 59 -2.55 -13.11 -6.51
C THR A 59 -2.54 -14.28 -7.48
N LYS A 60 -1.54 -15.16 -7.42
CA LYS A 60 -1.44 -16.33 -8.31
C LYS A 60 -2.43 -17.44 -7.94
N GLU A 61 -2.57 -17.74 -6.65
CA GLU A 61 -3.39 -18.84 -6.16
C GLU A 61 -4.46 -18.33 -5.20
N GLY A 62 -5.62 -17.94 -5.73
CA GLY A 62 -6.81 -17.67 -4.90
C GLY A 62 -6.90 -16.29 -4.26
N CYS A 63 -5.93 -15.39 -4.49
CA CYS A 63 -5.94 -14.02 -3.98
C CYS A 63 -6.04 -13.95 -2.45
N GLU A 64 -4.95 -14.30 -1.76
CA GLU A 64 -4.89 -14.32 -0.31
C GLU A 64 -3.97 -13.24 0.27
N ILE A 65 -4.21 -12.83 1.51
CA ILE A 65 -3.33 -11.90 2.22
C ILE A 65 -2.27 -12.69 2.98
N VAL A 66 -1.02 -12.56 2.56
CA VAL A 66 0.13 -13.28 3.14
C VAL A 66 0.88 -12.48 4.21
N GLU A 67 0.70 -11.15 4.27
CA GLU A 67 1.29 -10.30 5.30
C GLU A 67 0.41 -9.08 5.60
N LYS A 68 0.39 -8.65 6.87
CA LYS A 68 -0.42 -7.52 7.35
C LYS A 68 0.37 -6.68 8.36
N HIS A 69 0.32 -5.36 8.19
CA HIS A 69 0.82 -4.38 9.14
C HIS A 69 -0.28 -3.37 9.45
N PHE A 70 -0.65 -3.26 10.72
CA PHE A 70 -1.76 -2.40 11.13
C PHE A 70 -1.28 -1.15 11.86
N ASP A 71 -2.11 -0.12 11.83
CA ASP A 71 -1.99 1.03 12.71
C ASP A 71 -0.67 1.82 12.54
N ILE A 72 -0.10 1.80 11.32
CA ILE A 72 1.17 2.43 11.01
C ILE A 72 1.00 3.96 11.04
N LYS A 73 1.82 4.61 11.87
CA LYS A 73 1.78 6.06 12.04
C LYS A 73 2.09 6.75 10.70
N PRO A 74 1.48 7.92 10.40
CA PRO A 74 1.63 8.61 9.11
C PRO A 74 2.97 9.38 8.97
N ASP A 75 4.05 8.73 9.40
CA ASP A 75 5.44 9.11 9.17
C ASP A 75 5.87 8.54 7.80
N LEU A 76 5.94 9.41 6.79
CA LEU A 76 6.16 8.99 5.41
C LEU A 76 7.52 8.30 5.20
N ALA A 77 8.55 8.70 5.96
CA ALA A 77 9.87 8.11 5.83
C ALA A 77 9.86 6.67 6.35
N LYS A 78 9.27 6.44 7.53
CA LYS A 78 9.14 5.09 8.11
C LYS A 78 8.20 4.19 7.32
N VAL A 79 7.10 4.74 6.80
CA VAL A 79 6.20 3.99 5.90
C VAL A 79 6.95 3.56 4.64
N LYS A 80 7.76 4.44 4.04
CA LYS A 80 8.56 4.09 2.87
C LYS A 80 9.62 3.04 3.19
N GLU A 81 10.33 3.17 4.32
CA GLU A 81 11.32 2.18 4.77
C GLU A 81 10.70 0.78 4.90
N LEU A 82 9.53 0.68 5.54
CA LEU A 82 8.78 -0.57 5.64
C LEU A 82 8.37 -1.11 4.27
N LEU A 83 7.87 -0.25 3.37
CA LEU A 83 7.49 -0.66 2.02
C LEU A 83 8.69 -1.12 1.18
N ASP A 84 9.85 -0.49 1.34
CA ASP A 84 11.09 -0.89 0.67
C ASP A 84 11.56 -2.28 1.17
N ASP A 85 11.46 -2.56 2.47
CA ASP A 85 11.74 -3.89 3.05
C ASP A 85 10.79 -4.96 2.49
N ILE A 86 9.48 -4.72 2.58
CA ILE A 86 8.45 -5.63 2.05
C ILE A 86 8.73 -5.91 0.57
N ARG A 87 8.93 -4.87 -0.23
CA ARG A 87 9.24 -5.00 -1.64
C ARG A 87 10.51 -5.82 -1.86
N GLY A 88 11.56 -5.61 -1.07
CA GLY A 88 12.81 -6.37 -1.16
C GLY A 88 12.62 -7.87 -0.90
N ARG A 89 11.77 -8.24 0.08
CA ARG A 89 11.46 -9.64 0.38
C ARG A 89 10.63 -10.30 -0.73
N TYR A 90 9.53 -9.65 -1.13
CA TYR A 90 8.58 -10.26 -2.07
C TYR A 90 8.97 -10.14 -3.54
N SER A 91 9.87 -9.23 -3.93
CA SER A 91 10.34 -9.16 -5.34
C SER A 91 11.27 -10.33 -5.72
N ASN A 92 11.80 -11.06 -4.73
CA ASN A 92 12.72 -12.19 -4.94
C ASN A 92 12.04 -13.56 -4.79
N MET A 93 10.70 -13.59 -4.71
CA MET A 93 9.88 -14.81 -4.63
C MET A 93 9.30 -15.18 -5.99
#